data_AF-A0A5C4N449-F1
#
_entry.id   AF-A0A5C4N449-F1
#
_cell.length_a   1.000
_cell.length_b   1.000
_cell.length_c   1.000
_cell.angle_alpha   90.00
_cell.angle_beta   90.00
_cell.angle_gamma   90.00
#
_symmetry.space_group_name_H-M   'P 1'
#
loop_
_entity.id
_entity.type
_entity.pdbx_description
1 polymer ?
#
loop_
_entity_poly.entity_id
_entity_poly.type
_entity_poly.pdbx_seq_one_letter_code
_entity_poly.pdbx_strand_id
1 'polypeptide(L)'
;MRPWVAALTLSLTLCGWSGTARSDTGEVDAGFGANDVDFLNLMGNVEAPDGFGDVFNGVPLLPPERLEEMTIGEVLSYQRQVRAMGTISSAVGRYQFIHDTLRRLVDELGLTPDLVFDDEVQTFLARALMSECGFYDPDRDSRLLADCLAGVWASLPLVTGLHRGESAYAEDGVNSALVSPEEVLAVLDARYLW
;
A
#
# COMPACT_ATOMS: atom_id res chain seq x y z
N MET A 1 28.51 -24.39 21.05
CA MET A 1 27.16 -23.95 20.68
C MET A 1 27.16 -23.61 19.21
N ARG A 2 26.50 -24.46 18.42
CA ARG A 2 26.29 -24.38 16.96
C ARG A 2 24.87 -24.92 16.75
N PRO A 3 23.96 -24.22 16.06
CA PRO A 3 22.62 -24.73 15.84
C PRO A 3 22.65 -25.91 14.86
N TRP A 4 21.78 -26.85 15.15
CA TRP A 4 21.62 -28.15 14.51
C TRP A 4 20.98 -28.05 13.13
N VAL A 5 21.46 -28.88 12.22
CA VAL A 5 20.83 -29.21 10.94
C VAL A 5 19.82 -30.35 11.20
N ALA A 6 18.58 -30.19 10.77
CA ALA A 6 17.64 -31.29 10.62
C ALA A 6 16.99 -31.21 9.24
N ALA A 7 17.44 -32.11 8.36
CA ALA A 7 16.81 -32.39 7.09
C ALA A 7 15.55 -33.24 7.34
N LEU A 8 14.41 -32.82 6.79
CA LEU A 8 13.26 -33.71 6.60
C LEU A 8 13.03 -33.89 5.10
N THR A 9 13.24 -35.13 4.65
CA THR A 9 12.81 -35.64 3.36
C THR A 9 11.34 -36.05 3.48
N LEU A 10 10.49 -35.54 2.58
CA LEU A 10 9.10 -35.98 2.46
C LEU A 10 8.95 -36.77 1.17
N SER A 11 8.66 -38.05 1.30
CA SER A 11 8.43 -38.99 0.20
C SER A 11 7.10 -38.70 -0.49
N LEU A 12 7.12 -38.57 -1.83
CA LEU A 12 5.91 -38.61 -2.65
C LEU A 12 5.32 -40.02 -2.65
N THR A 13 4.05 -40.14 -2.23
CA THR A 13 3.22 -41.30 -2.55
C THR A 13 2.09 -40.84 -3.45
N LEU A 14 2.12 -41.29 -4.71
CA LEU A 14 1.03 -41.12 -5.68
C LEU A 14 -0.06 -42.15 -5.38
N CYS A 15 -1.24 -41.70 -4.97
CA CYS A 15 -2.45 -42.52 -4.95
C CYS A 15 -3.44 -41.90 -5.95
N GLY A 16 -3.76 -42.65 -7.01
CA GLY A 16 -4.69 -42.24 -8.04
C GLY A 16 -6.13 -42.31 -7.55
N TRP A 17 -6.87 -41.21 -7.73
CA TRP A 17 -8.31 -41.16 -7.60
C TRP A 17 -8.91 -40.91 -8.99
N SER A 18 -9.68 -41.87 -9.51
CA SER A 18 -10.57 -41.69 -10.66
C SER A 18 -11.94 -41.24 -10.15
N GLY A 19 -12.31 -39.99 -10.40
CA GLY A 19 -13.55 -39.38 -9.92
C GLY A 19 -14.04 -38.35 -10.92
N THR A 20 -15.20 -38.63 -11.49
CA THR A 20 -15.92 -37.85 -12.51
C THR A 20 -16.04 -36.37 -12.20
N ALA A 21 -15.70 -35.53 -13.18
CA ALA A 21 -15.88 -34.08 -13.18
C ALA A 21 -17.34 -33.72 -12.89
N ARG A 22 -17.55 -32.99 -11.79
CA ARG A 22 -18.75 -32.20 -11.55
C ARG A 22 -18.33 -30.75 -11.71
N SER A 23 -18.88 -30.07 -12.71
CA SER A 23 -18.75 -28.64 -12.89
C SER A 23 -19.59 -27.93 -11.83
N ASP A 24 -19.01 -27.69 -10.66
CA ASP A 24 -19.45 -26.58 -9.82
C ASP A 24 -18.72 -25.34 -10.35
N THR A 25 -19.43 -24.52 -11.12
CA THR A 25 -19.09 -23.11 -11.28
C THR A 25 -19.38 -22.41 -9.95
N GLY A 26 -18.53 -22.71 -8.95
CA GLY A 26 -18.32 -21.84 -7.82
C GLY A 26 -17.40 -20.74 -8.30
N GLU A 27 -17.97 -19.61 -8.65
CA GLU A 27 -17.26 -18.35 -8.84
C GLU A 27 -16.57 -18.02 -7.52
N VAL A 28 -15.31 -18.42 -7.39
CA VAL A 28 -14.41 -17.96 -6.35
C VAL A 28 -13.84 -16.62 -6.80
N ASP A 29 -14.69 -15.60 -6.87
CA ASP A 29 -14.27 -14.23 -7.16
C ASP A 29 -14.37 -13.37 -5.89
N ALA A 30 -13.38 -13.52 -5.03
CA ALA A 30 -13.09 -12.57 -3.95
C ALA A 30 -11.58 -12.52 -3.72
N GLY A 31 -10.80 -12.46 -4.82
CA GLY A 31 -9.36 -12.29 -4.74
C GLY A 31 -9.02 -10.82 -4.61
N PHE A 32 -8.70 -10.34 -3.39
CA PHE A 32 -8.21 -8.99 -3.06
C PHE A 32 -9.04 -7.76 -3.55
N GLY A 33 -9.92 -7.89 -4.54
CA GLY A 33 -10.30 -6.77 -5.41
C GLY A 33 -11.63 -6.10 -5.10
N ALA A 34 -12.49 -6.69 -4.27
CA ALA A 34 -13.70 -6.01 -3.78
C ALA A 34 -13.46 -5.30 -2.44
N ASN A 35 -12.54 -5.85 -1.62
CA ASN A 35 -12.46 -5.48 -0.22
C ASN A 35 -11.58 -4.30 0.13
N ASP A 36 -10.81 -3.83 -0.84
CA ASP A 36 -9.91 -2.70 -0.69
C ASP A 36 -10.32 -1.47 -1.49
N VAL A 37 -11.34 -1.56 -2.36
CA VAL A 37 -11.73 -0.47 -3.27
C VAL A 37 -12.09 0.79 -2.50
N ASP A 38 -12.91 0.67 -1.46
CA ASP A 38 -13.34 1.84 -0.68
C ASP A 38 -12.17 2.47 0.09
N PHE A 39 -11.25 1.66 0.60
CA PHE A 39 -10.06 2.17 1.28
C PHE A 39 -9.08 2.83 0.30
N LEU A 40 -8.81 2.20 -0.85
CA LEU A 40 -7.97 2.75 -1.89
C LEU A 40 -8.56 4.05 -2.47
N ASN A 41 -9.88 4.15 -2.56
CA ASN A 41 -10.57 5.37 -2.97
C ASN A 41 -10.47 6.46 -1.89
N LEU A 42 -10.67 6.13 -0.62
CA LEU A 42 -10.46 7.04 0.50
C LEU A 42 -9.03 7.61 0.43
N MET A 43 -8.03 6.73 0.35
CA MET A 43 -6.63 7.14 0.31
C MET A 43 -6.32 8.02 -0.91
N GLY A 44 -6.72 7.59 -2.11
CA GLY A 44 -6.48 8.37 -3.32
C GLY A 44 -7.11 9.76 -3.28
N ASN A 45 -8.34 9.87 -2.78
CA ASN A 45 -9.04 11.16 -2.72
C ASN A 45 -8.42 12.12 -1.69
N VAL A 46 -7.82 11.58 -0.64
CA VAL A 46 -7.26 12.36 0.47
C VAL A 46 -5.80 12.73 0.22
N GLU A 47 -4.99 11.78 -0.23
CA GLU A 47 -3.55 11.96 -0.47
C GLU A 47 -3.27 12.69 -1.78
N ALA A 48 -4.05 12.41 -2.82
CA ALA A 48 -3.74 12.83 -4.17
C ALA A 48 -5.02 13.09 -5.00
N PRO A 49 -5.77 14.18 -4.73
CA PRO A 49 -7.02 14.47 -5.44
C PRO A 49 -6.85 14.63 -6.95
N ASP A 50 -5.63 14.90 -7.43
CA ASP A 50 -5.31 15.00 -8.86
C ASP A 50 -4.97 13.63 -9.52
N GLY A 51 -4.96 12.54 -8.72
CA GLY A 51 -4.91 11.16 -9.20
C GLY A 51 -3.50 10.55 -9.31
N PHE A 52 -3.32 9.64 -10.27
CA PHE A 52 -2.09 8.83 -10.39
C PHE A 52 -0.86 9.61 -10.88
N GLY A 53 -1.07 10.80 -11.45
CA GLY A 53 -0.02 11.73 -11.86
C GLY A 53 0.36 12.76 -10.78
N ASP A 54 -0.22 12.70 -9.59
CA ASP A 54 -0.05 13.73 -8.57
C ASP A 54 1.37 13.74 -7.97
N VAL A 55 1.84 14.92 -7.63
CA VAL A 55 3.15 15.18 -7.03
C VAL A 55 2.95 16.11 -5.86
N PHE A 56 3.62 15.83 -4.74
CA PHE A 56 3.55 16.69 -3.58
C PHE A 56 3.69 18.19 -3.93
N ASN A 57 2.70 18.99 -3.54
CA ASN A 57 2.58 20.40 -3.92
C ASN A 57 3.81 21.28 -3.59
N GLY A 58 4.64 20.87 -2.63
CA GLY A 58 5.88 21.58 -2.28
C GLY A 58 7.08 21.28 -3.19
N VAL A 59 6.92 20.45 -4.23
CA VAL A 59 7.99 20.12 -5.17
C VAL A 59 8.08 21.18 -6.28
N PRO A 60 9.23 21.87 -6.46
CA PRO A 60 9.38 22.93 -7.45
C PRO A 60 9.71 22.41 -8.86
N LEU A 61 10.02 21.12 -8.98
CA LEU A 61 10.41 20.45 -10.22
C LEU A 61 9.29 19.52 -10.67
N LEU A 62 8.67 19.78 -11.81
CA LEU A 62 7.73 18.84 -12.42
C LEU A 62 8.46 17.60 -12.96
N PRO A 63 7.80 16.43 -12.97
CA PRO A 63 8.35 15.27 -13.64
C PRO A 63 8.51 15.55 -15.15
N PRO A 64 9.50 14.93 -15.82
CA PRO A 64 9.78 15.16 -17.23
C PRO A 64 8.65 14.67 -18.15
N GLU A 65 7.88 13.68 -17.69
CA GLU A 65 6.75 13.07 -18.36
C GLU A 65 5.64 12.82 -17.33
N ARG A 66 4.49 12.29 -17.76
CA ARG A 66 3.44 11.84 -16.82
C ARG A 66 3.99 10.69 -15.99
N LEU A 67 3.72 10.67 -14.69
CA LEU A 67 4.22 9.61 -13.80
C LEU A 67 3.78 8.22 -14.26
N GLU A 68 2.56 8.13 -14.79
CA GLU A 68 1.94 6.91 -15.30
C GLU A 68 2.58 6.40 -16.61
N GLU A 69 3.41 7.23 -17.25
CA GLU A 69 4.17 6.89 -18.45
C GLU A 69 5.66 6.61 -18.13
N MET A 70 6.11 6.99 -16.93
CA MET A 70 7.48 6.77 -16.47
C MET A 70 7.67 5.36 -15.92
N THR A 71 8.85 4.80 -16.12
CA THR A 71 9.28 3.59 -15.42
C THR A 71 9.56 3.88 -13.94
N ILE A 72 9.48 2.86 -13.09
CA ILE A 72 9.85 2.94 -11.67
C ILE A 72 11.28 3.53 -11.51
N GLY A 73 12.22 3.14 -12.37
CA GLY A 73 13.58 3.67 -12.36
C GLY A 73 13.63 5.17 -12.62
N GLU A 74 12.83 5.66 -13.55
CA GLU A 74 12.70 7.09 -13.85
C GLU A 74 12.00 7.84 -12.72
N VAL A 75 10.95 7.28 -12.12
CA VAL A 75 10.26 7.87 -10.96
C VAL A 75 11.22 7.99 -9.78
N LEU A 76 11.96 6.92 -9.45
CA LEU A 76 12.98 6.97 -8.40
C LEU A 76 14.08 8.00 -8.72
N SER A 77 14.47 8.13 -9.99
CA SER A 77 15.45 9.15 -10.42
C SER A 77 14.93 10.57 -10.26
N TYR A 78 13.68 10.80 -10.62
CA TYR A 78 12.99 12.07 -10.41
C TYR A 78 12.90 12.40 -8.91
N GLN A 79 12.46 11.47 -8.08
CA GLN A 79 12.40 11.68 -6.63
C GLN A 79 13.77 11.98 -6.00
N ARG A 80 14.87 11.36 -6.49
CA ARG A 80 16.23 11.73 -6.06
C ARG A 80 16.58 13.16 -6.38
N GLN A 81 16.22 13.66 -7.57
CA GLN A 81 16.44 15.04 -7.96
C GLN A 81 15.64 16.01 -7.07
N VAL A 82 14.37 15.69 -6.83
CA VAL A 82 13.50 16.43 -5.92
C VAL A 82 14.12 16.53 -4.52
N ARG A 83 14.57 15.41 -3.95
CA ARG A 83 15.26 15.40 -2.64
C ARG A 83 16.54 16.21 -2.62
N ALA A 84 17.33 16.19 -3.70
CA ALA A 84 18.57 16.95 -3.80
C ALA A 84 18.34 18.48 -3.76
N MET A 85 17.11 18.94 -4.03
CA MET A 85 16.71 20.35 -3.88
C MET A 85 16.35 20.74 -2.44
N GLY A 86 16.33 19.78 -1.51
CA GLY A 86 15.96 20.04 -0.11
C GLY A 86 14.45 20.16 0.11
N THR A 87 13.62 19.54 -0.75
CA THR A 87 12.17 19.50 -0.54
C THR A 87 11.81 18.68 0.71
N ILE A 88 10.70 19.06 1.35
CA ILE A 88 10.22 18.38 2.57
C ILE A 88 9.79 16.94 2.26
N SER A 89 9.19 16.73 1.09
CA SER A 89 8.74 15.42 0.63
C SER A 89 9.14 15.17 -0.83
N SER A 90 9.17 13.89 -1.18
CA SER A 90 9.34 13.38 -2.55
C SER A 90 8.14 12.53 -2.97
N ALA A 91 7.01 12.70 -2.28
CA ALA A 91 5.81 11.91 -2.52
C ALA A 91 5.24 12.15 -3.92
N VAL A 92 4.87 11.04 -4.57
CA VAL A 92 4.33 11.01 -5.93
C VAL A 92 3.24 9.94 -6.04
N GLY A 93 2.40 10.09 -7.05
CA GLY A 93 1.34 9.14 -7.40
C GLY A 93 0.12 9.24 -6.48
N ARG A 94 -0.89 8.44 -6.82
CA ARG A 94 -2.20 8.42 -6.15
C ARG A 94 -2.12 8.11 -4.66
N TYR A 95 -1.07 7.41 -4.23
CA TYR A 95 -0.87 6.99 -2.85
C TYR A 95 0.38 7.60 -2.21
N GLN A 96 0.90 8.70 -2.80
CA GLN A 96 1.95 9.57 -2.25
C GLN A 96 3.21 8.82 -1.76
N PHE A 97 3.75 7.92 -2.59
CA PHE A 97 4.95 7.16 -2.25
C PHE A 97 6.18 8.08 -2.20
N ILE A 98 6.83 8.20 -1.04
CA ILE A 98 8.15 8.84 -0.94
C ILE A 98 9.26 7.92 -1.49
N HIS A 99 10.39 8.49 -1.90
CA HIS A 99 11.51 7.76 -2.50
C HIS A 99 11.92 6.50 -1.72
N ASP A 100 12.07 6.62 -0.40
CA ASP A 100 12.60 5.52 0.41
C ASP A 100 11.58 4.38 0.55
N THR A 101 10.29 4.70 0.59
CA THR A 101 9.21 3.70 0.57
C THR A 101 9.12 3.01 -0.78
N LEU A 102 9.09 3.76 -1.89
CA LEU A 102 9.02 3.16 -3.23
C LEU A 102 10.22 2.26 -3.50
N ARG A 103 11.44 2.73 -3.20
CA ARG A 103 12.66 1.94 -3.36
C ARG A 103 12.61 0.66 -2.55
N ARG A 104 12.18 0.73 -1.28
CA ARG A 104 12.05 -0.46 -0.41
C ARG A 104 11.08 -1.47 -1.01
N LEU A 105 9.90 -1.05 -1.43
CA LEU A 105 8.89 -1.94 -2.02
C LEU A 105 9.41 -2.61 -3.30
N VAL A 106 10.10 -1.86 -4.17
CA VAL A 106 10.72 -2.39 -5.39
C VAL A 106 11.74 -3.47 -5.05
N ASP A 107 12.61 -3.21 -4.07
CA ASP A 107 13.63 -4.16 -3.62
C ASP A 107 13.00 -5.43 -3.01
N GLU A 108 11.99 -5.27 -2.13
CA GLU A 108 11.34 -6.38 -1.40
C GLU A 108 10.45 -7.24 -2.30
N LEU A 109 9.77 -6.65 -3.28
CA LEU A 109 8.89 -7.33 -4.22
C LEU A 109 9.62 -7.83 -5.47
N GLY A 110 10.91 -7.52 -5.62
CA GLY A 110 11.73 -7.94 -6.76
C GLY A 110 11.25 -7.34 -8.09
N LEU A 111 10.71 -6.12 -8.05
CA LEU A 111 10.24 -5.43 -9.26
C LEU A 111 11.44 -4.92 -10.08
N THR A 112 11.33 -4.99 -11.40
CA THR A 112 12.34 -4.40 -12.28
C THR A 112 12.16 -2.87 -12.34
N PRO A 113 13.26 -2.08 -12.36
CA PRO A 113 13.19 -0.64 -12.61
C PRO A 113 12.55 -0.27 -13.94
N ASP A 114 12.52 -1.17 -14.92
CA ASP A 114 11.93 -0.95 -16.25
C ASP A 114 10.39 -1.08 -16.27
N LEU A 115 9.78 -1.49 -15.15
CA LEU A 115 8.32 -1.59 -15.02
C LEU A 115 7.72 -0.18 -15.01
N VAL A 116 6.66 0.04 -15.80
CA VAL A 116 5.95 1.32 -15.85
C VAL A 116 5.23 1.57 -14.53
N PHE A 117 5.30 2.78 -14.00
CA PHE A 117 4.65 3.20 -12.76
C PHE A 117 3.19 3.66 -13.01
N ASP A 118 2.46 2.83 -13.76
CA ASP A 118 1.07 3.05 -14.12
C ASP A 118 0.11 2.87 -12.93
N ASP A 119 -1.18 3.11 -13.18
CA ASP A 119 -2.25 3.00 -12.19
C ASP A 119 -2.29 1.62 -11.51
N GLU A 120 -2.10 0.53 -12.28
CA GLU A 120 -2.12 -0.83 -11.76
C GLU A 120 -0.94 -1.10 -10.83
N VAL A 121 0.25 -0.64 -11.21
CA VAL A 121 1.48 -0.77 -10.41
C VAL A 121 1.40 0.08 -9.14
N GLN A 122 0.90 1.31 -9.23
CA GLN A 122 0.68 2.16 -8.06
C GLN A 122 -0.32 1.52 -7.08
N THR A 123 -1.43 1.01 -7.58
CA THR A 123 -2.41 0.31 -6.73
C THR A 123 -1.82 -0.97 -6.15
N PHE A 124 -1.07 -1.76 -6.92
CA PHE A 124 -0.38 -2.95 -6.43
C PHE A 124 0.60 -2.63 -5.27
N LEU A 125 1.39 -1.56 -5.40
CA LEU A 125 2.31 -1.11 -4.36
C LEU A 125 1.57 -0.61 -3.10
N ALA A 126 0.43 0.06 -3.25
CA ALA A 126 -0.40 0.48 -2.12
C ALA A 126 -0.98 -0.74 -1.38
N ARG A 127 -1.45 -1.76 -2.12
CA ARG A 127 -1.90 -3.03 -1.55
C ARG A 127 -0.80 -3.76 -0.79
N ALA A 128 0.45 -3.71 -1.27
CA ALA A 128 1.59 -4.27 -0.54
C ALA A 128 1.76 -3.61 0.83
N LEU A 129 1.71 -2.27 0.91
CA LEU A 129 1.75 -1.53 2.19
C LEU A 129 0.56 -1.88 3.10
N MET A 130 -0.64 -1.99 2.53
CA MET A 130 -1.83 -2.40 3.28
C MET A 130 -1.67 -3.81 3.86
N SER A 131 -1.09 -4.72 3.08
CA SER A 131 -0.82 -6.09 3.50
C SER A 131 0.20 -6.16 4.66
N GLU A 132 1.20 -5.28 4.70
CA GLU A 132 2.14 -5.18 5.83
C GLU A 132 1.42 -4.90 7.16
N CYS A 133 0.29 -4.18 7.12
CA CYS A 133 -0.55 -3.89 8.28
C CYS A 133 -1.62 -4.95 8.59
N GLY A 134 -1.71 -6.02 7.79
CA GLY A 134 -2.73 -7.05 7.93
C GLY A 134 -4.10 -6.67 7.37
N PHE A 135 -4.16 -5.80 6.35
CA PHE A 135 -5.43 -5.37 5.75
C PHE A 135 -6.26 -6.51 5.15
N TYR A 136 -5.65 -7.62 4.77
CA TYR A 136 -6.38 -8.75 4.17
C TYR A 136 -6.65 -9.88 5.17
N ASP A 137 -6.35 -9.68 6.45
CA ASP A 137 -6.73 -10.59 7.52
C ASP A 137 -8.13 -10.21 8.03
N PRO A 138 -9.14 -11.10 7.92
CA PRO A 138 -10.51 -10.82 8.38
C PRO A 138 -10.62 -10.72 9.90
N ASP A 139 -9.69 -11.30 10.65
CA ASP A 139 -9.68 -11.26 12.12
C ASP A 139 -8.85 -10.09 12.66
N ARG A 140 -8.26 -9.28 11.76
CA ARG A 140 -7.48 -8.09 12.13
C ARG A 140 -8.39 -7.03 12.73
N ASP A 141 -8.15 -6.70 14.01
CA ASP A 141 -8.80 -5.58 14.69
C ASP A 141 -8.62 -4.26 13.91
N SER A 142 -9.74 -3.63 13.54
CA SER A 142 -9.75 -2.45 12.69
C SER A 142 -9.05 -1.24 13.31
N ARG A 143 -9.00 -1.13 14.65
CA ARG A 143 -8.30 -0.02 15.31
C ARG A 143 -6.79 -0.20 15.22
N LEU A 144 -6.29 -1.41 15.46
CA LEU A 144 -4.87 -1.74 15.26
C LEU A 144 -4.44 -1.69 13.80
N LEU A 145 -5.34 -2.04 12.88
CA LEU A 145 -5.13 -1.85 11.45
C LEU A 145 -5.03 -0.36 11.11
N ALA A 146 -5.99 0.46 11.54
CA ALA A 146 -6.01 1.89 11.28
C ALA A 146 -4.76 2.60 11.81
N ASP A 147 -4.35 2.32 13.06
CA ASP A 147 -3.14 2.92 13.63
C ASP A 147 -1.86 2.49 12.89
N CYS A 148 -1.80 1.26 12.37
CA CYS A 148 -0.70 0.82 11.51
C CYS A 148 -0.68 1.59 10.17
N LEU A 149 -1.84 1.73 9.53
CA LEU A 149 -1.97 2.46 8.26
C LEU A 149 -1.68 3.95 8.44
N ALA A 150 -2.00 4.55 9.59
CA ALA A 150 -1.62 5.92 9.93
C ALA A 150 -0.10 6.11 10.04
N GLY A 151 0.66 5.03 10.29
CA GLY A 151 2.12 5.00 10.20
C GLY A 151 2.67 4.80 8.78
N VAL A 152 1.79 4.71 7.78
CA VAL A 152 2.15 4.65 6.34
C VAL A 152 1.76 5.95 5.65
N TRP A 153 0.55 6.45 5.91
CA TRP A 153 -0.02 7.63 5.28
C TRP A 153 -0.31 8.72 6.29
N ALA A 154 0.32 9.87 6.11
CA ALA A 154 0.26 10.97 7.08
C ALA A 154 -1.11 11.64 7.15
N SER A 155 -1.94 11.51 6.11
CA SER A 155 -3.30 12.05 6.11
C SER A 155 -4.28 11.27 6.97
N LEU A 156 -3.93 10.05 7.40
CA LEU A 156 -4.77 9.25 8.29
C LEU A 156 -4.58 9.66 9.76
N PRO A 157 -5.67 9.69 10.55
CA PRO A 157 -5.58 9.88 11.99
C PRO A 157 -5.19 8.57 12.69
N LEU A 158 -4.47 8.70 13.80
CA LEU A 158 -4.50 7.70 14.86
C LEU A 158 -5.93 7.57 15.38
N VAL A 159 -6.39 6.33 15.58
CA VAL A 159 -7.74 6.04 16.07
C VAL A 159 -7.73 5.51 17.50
N THR A 160 -6.57 5.30 18.10
CA THR A 160 -6.46 4.96 19.52
C THR A 160 -5.52 5.91 20.28
N GLY A 161 -5.47 5.74 21.59
CA GLY A 161 -4.52 6.44 22.45
C GLY A 161 -4.82 7.93 22.67
N LEU A 162 -3.85 8.62 23.26
CA LEU A 162 -3.94 10.03 23.65
C LEU A 162 -4.03 10.96 22.44
N HIS A 163 -3.40 10.58 21.33
CA HIS A 163 -3.29 11.33 20.08
C HIS A 163 -4.39 10.95 19.08
N ARG A 164 -5.51 10.35 19.53
CA ARG A 164 -6.62 10.00 18.65
C ARG A 164 -7.10 11.25 17.90
N GLY A 165 -7.20 11.13 16.57
CA GLY A 165 -7.57 12.20 15.65
C GLY A 165 -6.40 12.98 15.07
N GLU A 166 -5.18 12.80 15.60
CA GLU A 166 -3.97 13.42 15.08
C GLU A 166 -3.29 12.50 14.05
N SER A 167 -2.54 13.07 13.11
CA SER A 167 -1.62 12.30 12.28
C SER A 167 -0.54 11.65 13.14
N ALA A 168 -0.09 10.45 12.77
CA ALA A 168 1.10 9.85 13.39
C ALA A 168 2.37 10.70 13.22
N TYR A 169 2.33 11.70 12.32
CA TYR A 169 3.43 12.61 12.01
C TYR A 169 3.19 14.05 12.49
N ALA A 170 2.15 14.31 13.30
CA ALA A 170 1.77 15.66 13.69
C ALA A 170 2.89 16.48 14.36
N GLU A 171 3.88 15.82 14.96
CA GLU A 171 5.03 16.46 15.61
C GLU A 171 5.97 17.21 14.64
N ASP A 172 5.95 16.91 13.34
CA ASP A 172 6.78 17.59 12.34
C ASP A 172 6.27 18.99 11.97
N GLY A 173 5.05 19.34 12.38
CA GLY A 173 4.40 20.62 12.11
C GLY A 173 4.01 20.86 10.65
N VAL A 174 4.13 19.84 9.79
CA VAL A 174 3.78 19.86 8.36
C VAL A 174 2.59 18.96 8.08
N ASN A 175 2.55 17.77 8.70
CA ASN A 175 1.54 16.76 8.45
C ASN A 175 0.34 16.90 9.38
N SER A 176 -0.87 16.69 8.85
CA SER A 176 -2.11 16.66 9.62
C SER A 176 -3.06 15.59 9.09
N ALA A 177 -3.86 15.02 9.98
CA ALA A 177 -4.95 14.14 9.56
C ALA A 177 -5.99 14.94 8.78
N LEU A 178 -6.45 14.37 7.66
CA LEU A 178 -7.41 15.00 6.75
C LEU A 178 -8.78 14.31 6.76
N VAL A 179 -8.88 13.18 7.47
CA VAL A 179 -10.11 12.39 7.66
C VAL A 179 -10.30 12.07 9.14
N SER A 180 -11.54 11.82 9.55
CA SER A 180 -11.85 11.50 10.95
C SER A 180 -11.58 10.03 11.28
N PRO A 181 -11.27 9.69 12.55
CA PRO A 181 -11.17 8.30 12.99
C PRO A 181 -12.42 7.47 12.68
N GLU A 182 -13.60 8.07 12.75
CA GLU A 182 -14.88 7.42 12.49
C GLU A 182 -15.02 7.03 11.01
N GLU A 183 -14.62 7.90 10.08
CA GLU A 183 -14.65 7.60 8.64
C GLU A 183 -13.69 6.46 8.28
N VAL A 184 -12.47 6.49 8.82
CA VAL A 184 -11.49 5.41 8.59
C VAL A 184 -12.01 4.07 9.12
N LEU A 185 -12.50 4.05 10.36
CA LEU A 185 -13.02 2.81 10.96
C LEU A 185 -14.24 2.29 10.19
N ALA A 186 -15.13 3.16 9.73
CA ALA A 186 -16.30 2.74 8.94
C ALA A 186 -15.88 2.01 7.64
N VAL A 187 -14.86 2.52 6.94
CA VAL A 187 -14.32 1.87 5.73
C VAL A 187 -13.65 0.53 6.07
N LEU A 188 -12.85 0.49 7.14
CA LEU A 188 -12.14 -0.73 7.54
C LEU A 188 -13.08 -1.83 8.07
N ASP A 189 -14.14 -1.47 8.78
CA ASP A 189 -15.13 -2.43 9.29
C ASP A 189 -16.03 -2.99 8.17
N ALA A 190 -16.14 -2.27 7.03
CA ALA A 190 -16.90 -2.70 5.87
C ALA A 190 -16.17 -3.71 4.96
N ARG A 191 -14.87 -3.97 5.20
CA ARG A 191 -13.98 -4.84 4.40
C ARG A 191 -14.45 -6.29 4.17
N TYR A 192 -15.57 -6.73 4.72
CA TYR A 192 -16.11 -8.08 4.45
C TYR A 192 -17.65 -8.11 4.51
N LEU A 193 -18.33 -6.98 4.26
CA LEU A 193 -19.78 -6.84 4.44
C LEU A 193 -20.64 -6.94 3.15
N TRP A 194 -20.09 -7.43 2.03
CA TRP A 194 -20.83 -7.66 0.77
C TRP A 194 -21.40 -9.07 0.63
#